data_AF-A0A1V1PPB7-F1
#
_entry.id   AF-A0A1V1PPB7-F1
#
_cell.length_a   1.000
_cell.length_b   1.000
_cell.length_c   1.000
_cell.angle_alpha   90.00
_cell.angle_beta   90.00
_cell.angle_gamma   90.00
#
_symmetry.space_group_name_H-M   'P 1'
#
loop_
_entity.id
_entity.type
_entity.pdbx_description
1 polymer ?
#
loop_
_entity_poly.entity_id
_entity_poly.type
_entity_poly.pdbx_seq_one_letter_code
_entity_poly.pdbx_strand_id
1 'polypeptide(L)'
;MSKRHTADEIASKLERARALRAQGKPVSVLSNDLGVTTTTYRRWRRSFEGLEGLEIQLVQKLERENAQLRRRLADLGARRALSVYH
;
A
#
# COMPACT_ATOMS: atom_id res chain seq x y z
N MET A 1 15.08 -28.73 -2.73
CA MET A 1 13.71 -28.19 -2.85
C MET A 1 13.68 -26.76 -2.30
N SER A 2 13.47 -25.73 -3.12
CA SER A 2 13.31 -24.36 -2.59
C SER A 2 11.89 -24.21 -2.04
N LYS A 3 11.72 -24.04 -0.73
CA LYS A 3 10.43 -23.59 -0.18
C LYS A 3 10.12 -22.23 -0.80
N ARG A 4 9.03 -22.15 -1.57
CA ARG A 4 8.50 -20.86 -2.03
C ARG A 4 7.88 -20.17 -0.82
N HIS A 5 8.31 -18.94 -0.56
CA HIS A 5 7.65 -18.10 0.42
C HIS A 5 6.29 -17.67 -0.12
N THR A 6 5.26 -17.74 0.73
CA THR A 6 3.94 -17.20 0.41
C THR A 6 3.98 -15.68 0.42
N ALA A 7 2.99 -15.02 -0.19
CA ALA A 7 2.92 -13.56 -0.20
C ALA A 7 2.93 -12.97 1.23
N ASP A 8 2.20 -13.60 2.16
CA ASP A 8 2.11 -13.17 3.55
C ASP A 8 3.45 -13.33 4.29
N GLU A 9 4.17 -14.44 4.07
CA GLU A 9 5.51 -14.62 4.63
C GLU A 9 6.48 -13.57 4.11
N ILE A 10 6.39 -13.23 2.82
CA ILE A 10 7.22 -12.19 2.20
C ILE A 10 6.90 -10.82 2.82
N ALA A 11 5.62 -10.49 2.97
CA ALA A 11 5.18 -9.22 3.56
C ALA A 11 5.65 -9.07 5.01
N SER A 12 5.48 -10.11 5.84
CA SER A 12 5.95 -10.11 7.23
C SER A 12 7.48 -9.93 7.32
N LYS A 13 8.23 -10.59 6.44
CA LYS A 13 9.68 -10.42 6.33
C LYS A 13 10.07 -9.02 5.88
N LEU A 14 9.37 -8.43 4.90
CA LEU A 14 9.64 -7.07 4.44
C LEU A 14 9.35 -6.02 5.52
N GLU A 15 8.31 -6.19 6.33
CA GLU A 15 8.03 -5.33 7.49
C GLU A 15 9.16 -5.35 8.51
N ARG A 16 9.64 -6.56 8.89
CA ARG A 16 10.80 -6.69 9.78
C ARG A 16 12.05 -6.06 9.17
N ALA A 17 12.23 -6.17 7.85
CA ALA A 17 13.32 -5.51 7.13
C ALA A 17 13.22 -3.97 7.16
N ARG A 18 12.01 -3.41 7.06
CA ARG A 18 11.77 -1.95 7.16
C ARG A 18 12.18 -1.42 8.53
N ALA A 19 11.78 -2.10 9.61
CA ALA A 19 12.13 -1.70 10.97
C ALA A 19 13.66 -1.69 11.20
N LEU A 20 14.36 -2.73 10.75
CA LEU A 20 15.82 -2.82 10.86
C LEU A 20 16.53 -1.80 9.96
N ARG A 21 15.98 -1.47 8.80
CA ARG A 21 16.51 -0.44 7.89
C ARG A 21 16.33 0.97 8.47
N ALA A 22 15.21 1.24 9.15
CA ALA A 22 14.97 2.49 9.86
C ALA A 22 16.00 2.73 10.98
N GLN A 23 16.53 1.65 11.56
CA GLN A 23 17.66 1.69 12.51
C GLN A 23 19.04 1.86 11.84
N GLY A 24 19.10 2.05 10.51
CA GLY A 24 20.34 2.24 9.76
C GLY A 24 21.13 0.96 9.48
N LYS A 25 20.56 -0.23 9.71
CA LYS A 25 21.30 -1.50 9.49
C LYS A 25 21.52 -1.78 7.99
N PRO A 26 22.68 -2.32 7.61
CA PRO A 26 22.99 -2.61 6.21
C PRO A 26 22.20 -3.83 5.69
N VAL A 27 22.06 -3.92 4.37
CA VAL A 27 21.30 -4.98 3.67
C VAL A 27 21.83 -6.39 3.93
N SER A 28 23.13 -6.55 4.23
CA SER A 28 23.70 -7.84 4.62
C SER A 28 23.11 -8.36 5.94
N VAL A 29 22.98 -7.48 6.95
CA VAL A 29 22.38 -7.80 8.24
C VAL A 29 20.89 -8.11 8.09
N LEU A 30 20.19 -7.32 7.27
CA LEU A 30 18.79 -7.56 6.92
C LEU A 30 18.59 -8.95 6.30
N SER A 31 19.39 -9.29 5.29
CA SER A 31 19.26 -10.56 4.57
C SER A 31 19.51 -11.76 5.49
N ASN A 32 20.51 -11.66 6.37
CA ASN A 32 20.79 -12.68 7.38
C ASN A 32 19.64 -12.85 8.39
N ASP A 33 19.09 -11.76 8.93
CA ASP A 33 17.96 -11.81 9.88
C ASP A 33 16.71 -12.44 9.28
N LEU A 34 16.45 -12.17 8.00
CA LEU A 34 15.29 -12.69 7.27
C LEU A 34 15.47 -14.15 6.79
N GLY A 35 16.69 -14.70 6.93
CA GLY A 35 17.05 -16.02 6.41
C GLY A 35 16.96 -16.13 4.90
N VAL A 36 17.21 -15.03 4.16
CA VAL A 36 17.13 -14.99 2.69
C VAL A 36 18.40 -14.37 2.11
N THR A 37 18.65 -14.64 0.83
CA THR A 37 19.78 -13.99 0.15
C THR A 37 19.48 -12.51 -0.11
N THR A 38 20.53 -11.70 -0.20
CA THR A 38 20.45 -10.29 -0.61
C THR A 38 19.73 -10.10 -1.95
N THR A 39 19.90 -11.05 -2.88
CA THR A 39 19.24 -11.04 -4.18
C THR A 39 17.74 -11.26 -4.04
N THR A 40 17.32 -12.22 -3.21
CA THR A 40 15.91 -12.48 -2.90
C THR A 40 15.26 -11.26 -2.24
N TYR A 41 15.92 -10.68 -1.24
CA TYR A 41 15.43 -9.47 -0.57
C TYR A 41 15.27 -8.30 -1.55
N ARG A 42 16.27 -8.00 -2.38
CA ARG A 42 16.18 -6.93 -3.40
C ARG A 42 15.03 -7.16 -4.39
N ARG A 43 14.80 -8.41 -4.80
CA ARG A 43 13.70 -8.75 -5.72
C ARG A 43 12.34 -8.51 -5.07
N TRP A 44 12.12 -9.04 -3.86
CA TRP A 44 10.89 -8.80 -3.12
C TRP A 44 10.66 -7.32 -2.87
N ARG A 45 11.70 -6.60 -2.49
CA ARG A 45 11.62 -5.15 -2.29
C ARG A 45 11.11 -4.42 -3.55
N ARG A 46 11.67 -4.75 -4.72
CA ARG A 46 11.21 -4.15 -5.99
C ARG A 46 9.78 -4.52 -6.33
N SER A 47 9.37 -5.76 -6.10
CA SER A 47 8.04 -6.25 -6.45
C SER A 47 6.95 -5.76 -5.48
N PHE A 48 7.22 -5.72 -4.17
CA PHE A 48 6.22 -5.44 -3.14
C PHE A 48 6.24 -3.98 -2.66
N GLU A 49 7.39 -3.33 -2.49
CA GLU A 49 7.41 -1.89 -2.13
C GLU A 49 6.87 -1.02 -3.28
N GLY A 50 7.02 -1.46 -4.54
CA GLY A 50 6.43 -0.78 -5.69
C GLY A 50 4.90 -0.93 -5.78
N LEU A 51 4.36 -2.07 -5.33
CA LEU A 51 2.92 -2.33 -5.31
C LEU A 51 2.21 -1.53 -4.22
N GLU A 52 2.78 -1.45 -3.01
CA GLU A 52 2.20 -0.64 -1.93
C GLU A 52 2.08 0.85 -2.29
N GLY A 53 3.09 1.40 -2.98
CA GLY A 53 3.03 2.79 -3.45
C GLY A 53 1.89 3.02 -4.45
N LEU A 54 1.66 2.06 -5.35
CA LEU A 54 0.57 2.09 -6.32
C LEU A 54 -0.80 1.90 -5.65
N GLU A 55 -0.88 1.02 -4.66
CA GLU A 55 -2.10 0.77 -3.88
C GLU A 55 -2.53 2.01 -3.09
N ILE A 56 -1.60 2.69 -2.43
CA ILE A 56 -1.85 3.96 -1.74
C ILE A 56 -2.37 5.02 -2.71
N GLN A 57 -1.78 5.13 -3.91
CA GLN A 57 -2.24 6.07 -4.94
C GLN A 57 -3.66 5.76 -5.41
N LEU A 58 -4.00 4.48 -5.59
CA LEU A 58 -5.33 4.06 -5.98
C LEU A 58 -6.37 4.36 -4.90
N VAL A 59 -6.06 4.08 -3.63
CA VAL A 59 -6.93 4.39 -2.50
C VAL A 59 -7.20 5.89 -2.43
N GLN A 60 -6.16 6.74 -2.52
CA GLN A 60 -6.32 8.19 -2.53
C GLN A 60 -7.16 8.68 -3.70
N LYS A 61 -7.00 8.08 -4.89
CA LYS A 61 -7.82 8.41 -6.06
C LYS A 61 -9.29 8.07 -5.81
N LEU A 62 -9.57 6.86 -5.30
CA LEU A 62 -10.92 6.41 -4.99
C LEU A 62 -11.59 7.28 -3.91
N GLU A 63 -10.85 7.65 -2.87
CA GLU A 63 -11.33 8.55 -1.81
C GLU A 63 -11.70 9.93 -2.36
N ARG A 64 -10.88 10.50 -3.25
CA ARG A 64 -11.16 11.78 -3.92
C ARG A 64 -12.41 11.70 -4.80
N GLU A 65 -12.53 10.63 -5.59
CA GLU A 65 -13.70 10.41 -6.44
C GLU A 65 -14.97 10.27 -5.59
N ASN A 66 -14.92 9.50 -4.49
CA ASN A 66 -16.04 9.35 -3.56
C ASN A 66 -16.43 10.69 -2.92
N ALA A 67 -15.45 11.48 -2.48
CA ALA A 67 -15.70 12.82 -1.94
C ALA A 67 -16.37 13.74 -2.97
N GLN A 68 -15.94 13.69 -4.23
CA GLN A 68 -16.54 14.48 -5.31
C GLN A 68 -17.97 14.01 -5.63
N LEU A 69 -18.22 12.71 -5.65
CA LEU A 69 -19.55 12.13 -5.85
C LEU A 69 -20.52 12.54 -4.72
N ARG A 70 -20.07 12.47 -3.47
CA ARG A 70 -20.87 12.92 -2.31
C ARG A 70 -21.26 14.38 -2.40
N ARG A 71 -20.33 15.27 -2.82
CA ARG A 71 -20.64 16.70 -3.04
C ARG A 71 -21.70 16.88 -4.12
N ARG A 72 -21.55 16.24 -5.28
CA ARG A 72 -22.53 16.32 -6.37
C ARG A 72 -23.90 15.81 -5.93
N LEU A 73 -23.96 14.73 -5.16
CA LEU A 73 -25.20 14.19 -4.64
C LEU A 73 -25.88 15.19 -3.68
N ALA A 74 -25.12 15.85 -2.80
CA ALA A 74 -25.63 16.88 -1.91
C ALA A 74 -26.18 18.09 -2.70
N ASP A 75 -25.46 18.57 -3.71
CA ASP A 75 -25.90 19.68 -4.56
C ASP A 75 -27.21 19.35 -5.30
N LEU A 76 -27.33 18.12 -5.83
CA LEU A 76 -28.56 17.66 -6.48
C LEU A 76 -29.72 17.54 -5.48
N GLY A 77 -29.46 17.04 -4.27
CA GLY A 77 -30.44 17.00 -3.18
C GLY A 77 -30.93 18.40 -2.80
N ALA A 78 -30.03 19.37 -2.68
CA ALA A 78 -30.35 20.76 -2.37
C ALA A 78 -31.20 21.41 -3.48
N ARG A 79 -30.84 21.19 -4.75
CA ARG A 79 -31.62 21.67 -5.91
C ARG A 79 -33.03 21.07 -5.94
N ARG A 80 -33.15 19.77 -5.67
CA ARG A 80 -34.45 19.10 -5.62
C ARG A 80 -35.31 19.65 -4.48
N ALA A 81 -34.72 19.90 -3.31
CA ALA A 81 -35.44 20.51 -2.19
C ALA A 81 -35.97 21.90 -2.57
N LEU A 82 -35.16 22.75 -3.22
CA LEU A 82 -35.59 24.07 -3.68
C LEU A 82 -36.78 24.01 -4.66
N SER A 83 -36.80 23.01 -5.55
CA SER A 83 -37.86 22.82 -6.55
C SER A 83 -39.20 22.38 -5.95
N VAL A 84 -39.24 21.89 -4.71
CA VAL A 84 -40.49 21.49 -4.03
C VAL A 84 -41.16 22.68 -3.32
N TYR A 85 -40.47 23.81 -3.19
CA TYR A 85 -40.97 25.04 -2.53
C TYR A 85 -41.51 26.10 -3.51
N HIS A 86 -41.59 25.80 -4.82
CA HIS A 86 -42.16 26.66 -5.85
C HIS A 86 -43.37 25.97 -6.50
#